data_AF-A0A844X7Z5-F1
#
_entry.id   AF-A0A844X7Z5-F1
#
_cell.length_a   1.000
_cell.length_b   1.000
_cell.length_c   1.000
_cell.angle_alpha   90.00
_cell.angle_beta   90.00
_cell.angle_gamma   90.00
#
_symmetry.space_group_name_H-M   'P 1'
#
loop_
_entity.id
_entity.type
_entity.pdbx_description
1 polymer ?
#
loop_
_entity_poly.entity_id
_entity_poly.type
_entity_poly.pdbx_seq_one_letter_code
_entity_poly.pdbx_strand_id
1 'polypeptide(L)'
;MLNNTLNKILFKNNVIKKTAVLAVVTSLFLVGCGNDQNFKREVEGNEDYLKSPALKPLIIPEGTTIPAESNEFFVNTTEVHGDLGKKLDIRPPTLPISTIQEAFAIYNNGSVTFNVPLSSNVWEQIPNSLNKRNILIASHDSNTIQTGKSFMVRADEEQAVEASYSIKRQLLGDTETITILITSLTRGTENLISQPVEVQRYIVGLFNDIMNDVAPDSMRIVPAKAQDKNDEEKNKPESKKTATAVSDEDQK
;
A
#
# COMPACT_ATOMS: atom_id res chain seq x y z
N MET A 1 38.35 -48.34 -30.18
CA MET A 1 38.10 -46.88 -30.07
C MET A 1 36.68 -46.52 -30.53
N LEU A 2 35.61 -47.02 -29.89
CA LEU A 2 34.22 -46.74 -30.35
C LEU A 2 33.21 -46.42 -29.22
N ASN A 3 33.63 -46.27 -27.96
CA ASN A 3 32.70 -46.06 -26.84
C ASN A 3 32.63 -44.61 -26.30
N ASN A 4 33.53 -43.71 -26.70
CA ASN A 4 33.55 -42.32 -26.18
C ASN A 4 32.73 -41.32 -27.01
N THR A 5 32.27 -41.69 -28.20
CA THR A 5 31.48 -40.81 -29.09
C THR A 5 29.97 -40.93 -28.87
N LEU A 6 29.46 -42.09 -28.44
CA LEU A 6 28.03 -42.29 -28.18
C LEU A 6 27.54 -41.56 -26.91
N ASN A 7 28.39 -41.43 -25.89
CA ASN A 7 28.00 -40.81 -24.62
C ASN A 7 27.84 -39.28 -24.73
N LYS A 8 28.62 -38.61 -25.59
CA LYS A 8 28.50 -37.16 -25.80
C LYS A 8 27.22 -36.74 -26.54
N ILE A 9 26.69 -37.59 -27.42
CA ILE A 9 25.50 -37.27 -28.22
C ILE A 9 24.21 -37.44 -27.38
N LEU A 10 24.17 -38.45 -26.50
CA LEU A 10 23.04 -38.69 -25.60
C LEU A 10 22.89 -37.61 -24.52
N PHE A 11 24.00 -37.14 -23.93
CA PHE A 11 23.96 -36.06 -22.94
C PHE A 11 23.61 -34.70 -23.54
N LYS A 12 24.03 -34.42 -24.78
CA LYS A 12 23.70 -33.16 -25.48
C LYS A 12 22.19 -33.02 -25.73
N ASN A 13 21.51 -34.12 -26.12
CA ASN A 13 20.07 -34.09 -26.36
C ASN A 13 19.21 -33.94 -25.10
N ASN A 14 19.62 -34.52 -23.97
CA ASN A 14 18.87 -34.37 -22.71
C ASN A 14 19.06 -32.99 -22.06
N VAL A 15 20.23 -32.38 -22.19
CA VAL A 15 20.48 -31.02 -21.70
C VAL A 15 19.69 -29.99 -22.53
N ILE A 16 19.66 -30.14 -23.86
CA ILE A 16 18.89 -29.25 -24.75
C ILE A 16 17.37 -29.36 -24.51
N LYS A 17 16.86 -30.58 -24.24
CA LYS A 17 15.44 -30.77 -23.89
C LYS A 17 15.06 -30.14 -22.56
N LYS A 18 15.93 -30.24 -21.55
CA LYS A 18 15.69 -29.65 -20.22
C LYS A 18 15.75 -28.12 -20.23
N THR A 19 16.68 -27.52 -20.97
CA THR A 19 16.75 -26.06 -21.12
C THR A 19 15.59 -25.50 -21.94
N ALA A 20 15.13 -26.21 -22.97
CA ALA A 20 13.96 -25.79 -23.75
C ALA A 20 12.66 -25.83 -22.92
N VAL A 21 12.45 -26.89 -22.12
CA VAL A 21 11.28 -26.98 -21.23
C VAL A 21 11.32 -25.90 -20.15
N LEU A 22 12.49 -25.64 -19.55
CA LEU A 22 12.62 -24.58 -18.54
C LEU A 22 12.38 -23.19 -19.14
N ALA A 23 12.90 -22.92 -20.34
CA ALA A 23 12.69 -21.65 -21.05
C ALA A 23 11.21 -21.40 -21.41
N VAL A 24 10.51 -22.44 -21.87
CA VAL A 24 9.07 -22.38 -22.19
C VAL A 24 8.22 -22.21 -20.93
N VAL A 25 8.57 -22.91 -19.84
CA VAL A 25 7.86 -22.74 -18.56
C VAL A 25 8.08 -21.34 -18.00
N THR A 26 9.31 -20.81 -18.04
CA THR A 26 9.58 -19.41 -17.63
C THR A 26 8.88 -18.38 -18.51
N SER A 27 8.76 -18.61 -19.82
CA SER A 27 8.07 -17.66 -20.71
C SER A 27 6.55 -17.67 -20.51
N LEU A 28 5.93 -18.81 -20.18
CA LEU A 28 4.52 -18.87 -19.83
C LEU A 28 4.22 -18.17 -18.49
N PHE A 29 5.14 -18.23 -17.52
CA PHE A 29 4.95 -17.52 -16.23
C PHE A 29 5.17 -16.00 -16.33
N LEU A 30 5.89 -15.49 -17.35
CA LEU A 30 6.09 -14.05 -17.53
C LEU A 30 4.84 -13.30 -18.03
N VAL A 31 3.89 -13.98 -18.68
CA VAL A 31 2.72 -13.33 -19.30
C VAL A 31 1.55 -13.19 -18.31
N GLY A 32 1.61 -13.86 -17.15
CA GLY A 32 0.48 -13.98 -16.21
C GLY A 32 0.28 -12.82 -15.22
N CYS A 33 1.15 -11.82 -15.18
CA CYS A 33 1.04 -10.67 -14.27
C CYS A 33 1.25 -9.31 -14.94
N GLY A 34 1.23 -9.25 -16.28
CA GLY A 34 1.20 -8.00 -17.04
C GLY A 34 -0.20 -7.39 -17.07
N ASN A 35 -0.88 -7.30 -15.93
CA ASN A 35 -2.13 -6.55 -15.85
C ASN A 35 -1.76 -5.08 -15.71
N ASP A 36 -2.27 -4.25 -16.62
CA ASP A 36 -2.28 -2.79 -16.48
C ASP A 36 -2.72 -2.46 -15.04
N GLN A 37 -1.91 -1.71 -14.29
CA GLN A 37 -2.22 -1.39 -12.89
C GLN A 37 -3.02 -0.10 -12.77
N ASN A 38 -3.23 0.64 -13.87
CA ASN A 38 -3.89 1.93 -13.84
C ASN A 38 -5.33 1.84 -13.35
N PHE A 39 -6.04 0.71 -13.55
CA PHE A 39 -7.38 0.51 -12.99
C PHE A 39 -7.46 0.66 -11.45
N LYS A 40 -6.34 0.52 -10.72
CA LYS A 40 -6.28 0.77 -9.26
C LYS A 40 -6.27 2.26 -8.90
N ARG A 41 -6.06 3.13 -9.89
CA ARG A 41 -5.89 4.58 -9.77
C ARG A 41 -6.98 5.36 -10.50
N GLU A 42 -7.63 4.75 -11.48
CA GLU A 42 -8.62 5.37 -12.35
C GLU A 42 -10.06 5.24 -11.82
N VAL A 43 -10.91 6.21 -12.16
CA VAL A 43 -12.37 6.06 -12.04
C VAL A 43 -12.91 4.98 -12.98
N GLU A 44 -13.95 4.28 -12.54
CA GLU A 44 -14.69 3.36 -13.39
C GLU A 44 -15.59 4.12 -14.38
N GLY A 45 -15.79 3.56 -15.58
CA GLY A 45 -16.69 4.09 -16.60
C GLY A 45 -16.00 4.82 -17.74
N ASN A 46 -16.79 5.58 -18.50
CA ASN A 46 -16.33 6.37 -19.64
C ASN A 46 -16.09 7.85 -19.26
N GLU A 47 -15.37 8.57 -20.11
CA GLU A 47 -15.06 9.99 -19.94
C GLU A 47 -15.96 10.90 -20.78
N ASP A 48 -17.12 10.43 -21.21
CA ASP A 48 -17.98 11.17 -22.14
C ASP A 48 -18.55 12.46 -21.52
N TYR A 49 -18.64 12.52 -20.18
CA TYR A 49 -19.02 13.73 -19.47
C TYR A 49 -18.08 14.91 -19.74
N LEU A 50 -16.79 14.66 -20.03
CA LEU A 50 -15.80 15.70 -20.38
C LEU A 50 -16.07 16.35 -21.75
N LYS A 51 -16.86 15.69 -22.60
CA LYS A 51 -17.24 16.19 -23.93
C LYS A 51 -18.59 16.92 -23.92
N SER A 52 -19.21 17.08 -22.75
CA SER A 52 -20.52 17.71 -22.62
C SER A 52 -20.48 19.17 -23.11
N PRO A 53 -21.50 19.64 -23.84
CA PRO A 53 -21.55 21.03 -24.27
C PRO A 53 -21.66 21.97 -23.06
N ALA A 54 -21.08 23.16 -23.18
CA ALA A 54 -21.17 24.18 -22.13
C ALA A 54 -22.63 24.58 -21.85
N LEU A 55 -22.93 24.85 -20.58
CA LEU A 55 -24.24 25.34 -20.15
C LEU A 55 -24.52 26.71 -20.78
N LYS A 56 -25.74 26.89 -21.29
CA LYS A 56 -26.20 28.16 -21.89
C LYS A 56 -27.36 28.71 -21.09
N PRO A 57 -27.36 30.02 -20.79
CA PRO A 57 -28.50 30.64 -20.12
C PRO A 57 -29.74 30.60 -21.02
N LEU A 58 -30.91 30.49 -20.40
CA LEU A 58 -32.19 30.61 -21.10
C LEU A 58 -32.36 32.07 -21.56
N ILE A 59 -32.62 32.28 -22.86
CA ILE A 59 -32.94 33.60 -23.41
C ILE A 59 -34.45 33.80 -23.28
N ILE A 60 -34.85 34.87 -22.59
CA ILE A 60 -36.24 35.08 -22.19
C ILE A 60 -36.78 36.30 -22.96
N PRO A 61 -37.88 36.15 -23.71
CA PRO A 61 -38.46 37.25 -24.46
C PRO A 61 -39.23 38.21 -23.54
N GLU A 62 -39.29 39.48 -23.96
CA GLU A 62 -39.99 40.56 -23.27
C GLU A 62 -41.46 40.19 -22.97
N GLY A 63 -41.93 40.54 -21.77
CA GLY A 63 -43.32 40.31 -21.34
C GLY A 63 -43.63 38.91 -20.79
N THR A 64 -42.63 38.04 -20.64
CA THR A 64 -42.80 36.68 -20.08
C THR A 64 -42.38 36.61 -18.61
N THR A 65 -43.21 36.01 -17.74
CA THR A 65 -42.87 35.79 -16.32
C THR A 65 -42.04 34.53 -16.13
N ILE A 66 -40.92 34.67 -15.41
CA ILE A 66 -39.96 33.58 -15.14
C ILE A 66 -40.34 32.90 -13.81
N PRO A 67 -40.33 31.56 -13.72
CA PRO A 67 -40.37 30.88 -12.43
C PRO A 67 -39.22 31.32 -11.52
N ALA A 68 -39.43 31.35 -10.21
CA ALA A 68 -38.35 31.64 -9.28
C ALA A 68 -37.23 30.59 -9.43
N GLU A 69 -35.98 31.04 -9.59
CA GLU A 69 -34.83 30.14 -9.65
C GLU A 69 -34.64 29.44 -8.30
N SER A 70 -34.48 28.11 -8.34
CA SER A 70 -34.08 27.31 -7.18
C SER A 70 -32.56 27.10 -7.24
N ASN A 71 -31.89 27.27 -6.10
CA ASN A 71 -30.44 27.09 -6.00
C ASN A 71 -30.01 25.61 -5.92
N GLU A 72 -30.94 24.66 -5.93
CA GLU A 72 -30.64 23.22 -5.77
C GLU A 72 -29.79 22.64 -6.90
N PHE A 73 -29.91 23.17 -8.12
CA PHE A 73 -29.14 22.73 -9.30
C PHE A 73 -28.10 23.75 -9.76
N PHE A 74 -27.83 24.78 -8.94
CA PHE A 74 -26.85 25.79 -9.27
C PHE A 74 -25.44 25.21 -9.20
N VAL A 75 -24.72 25.23 -10.32
CA VAL A 75 -23.32 24.77 -10.41
C VAL A 75 -22.40 25.98 -10.38
N ASN A 76 -21.53 26.04 -9.37
CA ASN A 76 -20.48 27.06 -9.30
C ASN A 76 -19.41 26.79 -10.37
N THR A 77 -19.15 27.75 -11.24
CA THR A 77 -18.19 27.65 -12.35
C THR A 77 -16.79 28.14 -11.98
N THR A 78 -16.36 27.95 -10.73
CA THR A 78 -14.99 28.33 -10.33
C THR A 78 -13.99 27.47 -11.09
N GLU A 79 -12.96 28.08 -11.68
CA GLU A 79 -11.88 27.35 -12.34
C GLU A 79 -11.09 26.56 -11.28
N VAL A 80 -11.21 25.23 -11.33
CA VAL A 80 -10.43 24.31 -10.51
C VAL A 80 -9.40 23.64 -11.42
N HIS A 81 -8.14 23.73 -11.04
CA HIS A 81 -7.04 23.09 -11.75
C HIS A 81 -6.76 21.71 -11.14
N GLY A 82 -6.66 20.69 -11.98
CA GLY A 82 -6.37 19.32 -11.58
C GLY A 82 -6.57 18.35 -12.75
N ASP A 83 -6.14 17.12 -12.54
CA ASP A 83 -6.40 16.04 -13.49
C ASP A 83 -7.90 15.68 -13.52
N LEU A 84 -8.38 15.33 -14.70
CA LEU A 84 -9.78 14.97 -14.95
C LEU A 84 -9.86 13.56 -15.54
N GLY A 85 -11.00 12.91 -15.35
CA GLY A 85 -11.24 11.57 -15.89
C GLY A 85 -10.28 10.52 -15.29
N LYS A 86 -9.79 9.63 -16.14
CA LYS A 86 -8.85 8.55 -15.80
C LYS A 86 -7.49 9.06 -15.37
N LYS A 87 -7.11 10.30 -15.71
CA LYS A 87 -5.87 10.88 -15.20
C LYS A 87 -5.93 11.20 -13.70
N LEU A 88 -7.13 11.35 -13.15
CA LEU A 88 -7.33 11.62 -11.73
C LEU A 88 -7.04 10.36 -10.91
N ASP A 89 -6.04 10.44 -10.03
CA ASP A 89 -5.72 9.37 -9.09
C ASP A 89 -6.73 9.32 -7.94
N ILE A 90 -7.58 8.30 -7.93
CA ILE A 90 -8.62 8.09 -6.91
C ILE A 90 -8.20 7.19 -5.75
N ARG A 91 -6.93 6.83 -5.63
CA ARG A 91 -6.46 6.01 -4.49
C ARG A 91 -6.70 6.76 -3.18
N PRO A 92 -7.02 6.05 -2.09
CA PRO A 92 -7.26 6.69 -0.81
C PRO A 92 -6.03 7.50 -0.34
N PRO A 93 -6.23 8.74 0.15
CA PRO A 93 -5.14 9.51 0.76
C PRO A 93 -4.51 8.72 1.91
N THR A 94 -3.19 8.62 1.91
CA THR A 94 -2.46 7.88 2.94
C THR A 94 -2.38 8.70 4.23
N LEU A 95 -2.69 8.06 5.35
CA LEU A 95 -2.61 8.66 6.69
C LEU A 95 -1.41 8.09 7.47
N PRO A 96 -0.70 8.93 8.24
CA PRO A 96 0.36 8.45 9.12
C PRO A 96 -0.25 7.68 10.29
N ILE A 97 0.25 6.48 10.54
CA ILE A 97 -0.23 5.57 11.59
C ILE A 97 0.89 5.41 12.61
N SER A 98 0.69 5.93 13.82
CA SER A 98 1.63 5.67 14.92
C SER A 98 1.33 4.32 15.57
N THR A 99 2.37 3.52 15.76
CA THR A 99 2.33 2.20 16.43
C THR A 99 2.87 2.27 17.87
N ILE A 100 3.15 3.46 18.38
CA ILE A 100 3.77 3.65 19.70
C ILE A 100 2.76 4.34 20.61
N GLN A 101 2.66 3.86 21.85
CA GLN A 101 1.76 4.44 22.84
C GLN A 101 2.18 5.87 23.17
N GLU A 102 1.21 6.76 23.41
CA GLU A 102 1.44 8.18 23.72
C GLU A 102 2.16 8.96 22.62
N ALA A 103 2.21 8.41 21.42
CA ALA A 103 2.81 9.05 20.26
C ALA A 103 1.74 9.46 19.25
N PHE A 104 1.98 10.55 18.53
CA PHE A 104 1.07 11.01 17.48
C PHE A 104 1.85 11.49 16.26
N ALA A 105 1.28 11.24 15.09
CA ALA A 105 1.84 11.61 13.81
C ALA A 105 0.84 12.43 13.00
N ILE A 106 1.32 13.51 12.38
CA ILE A 106 0.49 14.40 11.57
C ILE A 106 1.23 14.62 10.25
N TYR A 107 0.51 14.46 9.15
CA TYR A 107 0.96 14.93 7.85
C TYR A 107 0.44 16.35 7.65
N ASN A 108 1.34 17.29 7.36
CA ASN A 108 0.97 18.66 7.02
C ASN A 108 1.94 19.20 5.96
N ASN A 109 1.36 19.74 4.88
CA ASN A 109 2.05 20.53 3.85
C ASN A 109 3.38 19.90 3.38
N GLY A 110 3.36 18.62 2.98
CA GLY A 110 4.55 17.95 2.44
C GLY A 110 5.53 17.39 3.48
N SER A 111 5.18 17.40 4.76
CA SER A 111 6.00 16.82 5.83
C SER A 111 5.19 15.93 6.76
N VAL A 112 5.83 14.92 7.34
CA VAL A 112 5.26 14.13 8.46
C VAL A 112 5.98 14.56 9.73
N THR A 113 5.24 15.06 10.71
CA THR A 113 5.74 15.35 12.04
C THR A 113 5.25 14.28 12.99
N PHE A 114 6.18 13.64 13.69
CA PHE A 114 5.94 12.55 14.62
C PHE A 114 6.49 12.91 15.99
N ASN A 115 5.62 13.02 16.99
CA ASN A 115 6.03 13.25 18.38
C ASN A 115 5.91 11.95 19.17
N VAL A 116 6.97 11.62 19.92
CA VAL A 116 7.09 10.33 20.60
C VAL A 116 7.91 10.45 21.88
N PRO A 117 7.63 9.67 22.94
CA PRO A 117 8.47 9.62 24.14
C PRO A 117 9.91 9.18 23.84
N LEU A 118 10.91 9.79 24.46
CA LEU A 118 12.33 9.43 24.29
C LEU A 118 12.62 7.97 24.67
N SER A 119 11.87 7.42 25.61
CA SER A 119 11.98 6.03 26.06
C SER A 119 11.71 5.00 24.96
N SER A 120 11.01 5.39 23.89
CA SER A 120 10.72 4.52 22.75
C SER A 120 11.92 4.29 21.83
N ASN A 121 12.94 5.16 21.91
CA ASN A 121 14.19 5.07 21.16
C ASN A 121 13.97 4.89 19.63
N VAL A 122 13.01 5.62 19.05
CA VAL A 122 12.67 5.48 17.61
C VAL A 122 13.81 5.94 16.72
N TRP A 123 14.43 7.08 17.05
CA TRP A 123 15.48 7.66 16.22
C TRP A 123 16.60 6.67 15.89
N GLU A 124 17.07 5.93 16.89
CA GLU A 124 18.15 4.96 16.73
C GLU A 124 17.76 3.75 15.86
N GLN A 125 16.46 3.52 15.65
CA GLN A 125 15.94 2.44 14.81
C GLN A 125 15.71 2.85 13.36
N ILE A 126 15.60 4.15 13.06
CA ILE A 126 15.36 4.66 11.71
C ILE A 126 16.43 4.18 10.71
N PRO A 127 17.75 4.26 10.99
CA PRO A 127 18.77 3.78 10.06
C PRO A 127 18.59 2.31 9.66
N ASN A 128 18.20 1.45 10.62
CA ASN A 128 17.96 0.04 10.35
C ASN A 128 16.73 -0.18 9.47
N SER A 129 15.64 0.56 9.69
CA SER A 129 14.45 0.50 8.84
C SER A 129 14.74 0.96 7.40
N LEU A 130 15.51 2.05 7.24
CA LEU A 130 15.95 2.52 5.92
C LEU A 130 16.80 1.47 5.20
N ASN A 131 17.76 0.86 5.90
CA ASN A 131 18.62 -0.19 5.34
C ASN A 131 17.84 -1.43 4.90
N LYS A 132 16.85 -1.88 5.68
CA LYS A 132 15.97 -3.03 5.29
C LYS A 132 15.26 -2.78 3.96
N ARG A 133 15.03 -1.51 3.61
CA ARG A 133 14.33 -1.08 2.39
C ARG A 133 15.29 -0.68 1.28
N ASN A 134 16.58 -0.93 1.45
CA ASN A 134 17.64 -0.54 0.52
C ASN A 134 17.67 0.97 0.24
N ILE A 135 17.28 1.79 1.23
CA ILE A 135 17.39 3.25 1.15
C ILE A 135 18.77 3.64 1.65
N LEU A 136 19.59 4.19 0.75
CA LEU A 136 20.95 4.62 1.09
C LEU A 136 20.92 5.82 2.04
N ILE A 137 21.74 5.81 3.09
CA ILE A 137 21.97 6.98 3.94
C ILE A 137 23.17 7.76 3.37
N ALA A 138 22.93 8.99 2.92
CA ALA A 138 23.96 9.87 2.35
C ALA A 138 24.75 10.61 3.45
N SER A 139 24.07 11.05 4.50
CA SER A 139 24.71 11.59 5.70
C SER A 139 23.83 11.36 6.93
N HIS A 140 24.47 11.26 8.10
CA HIS A 140 23.81 11.05 9.38
C HIS A 140 24.60 11.76 10.47
N ASP A 141 23.93 12.61 11.24
CA ASP A 141 24.43 13.24 12.46
C ASP A 141 23.46 12.97 13.62
N SER A 142 23.72 13.56 14.80
CA SER A 142 22.88 13.34 15.98
C SER A 142 21.41 13.74 15.83
N ASN A 143 21.08 14.65 14.91
CA ASN A 143 19.73 15.22 14.76
C ASN A 143 19.20 15.19 13.32
N THR A 144 19.97 14.70 12.36
CA THR A 144 19.61 14.73 10.94
C THR A 144 20.07 13.45 10.24
N ILE A 145 19.18 12.87 9.45
CA ILE A 145 19.48 11.81 8.48
C ILE A 145 19.10 12.35 7.10
N GLN A 146 20.04 12.31 6.16
CA GLN A 146 19.79 12.59 4.75
C GLN A 146 19.93 11.28 3.97
N THR A 147 18.93 10.94 3.17
CA THR A 147 19.02 9.75 2.31
C THR A 147 19.59 10.12 0.95
N GLY A 148 20.24 9.15 0.33
CA GLY A 148 20.47 9.19 -1.11
C GLY A 148 19.17 9.00 -1.89
N LYS A 149 19.28 9.13 -3.20
CA LYS A 149 18.22 8.72 -4.12
C LYS A 149 18.07 7.21 -4.09
N SER A 150 16.84 6.72 -4.00
CA SER A 150 16.55 5.28 -3.96
C SER A 150 15.23 4.98 -4.66
N PHE A 151 15.16 3.83 -5.34
CA PHE A 151 13.98 3.40 -6.08
C PHE A 151 12.94 2.79 -5.15
N MET A 152 11.77 3.40 -5.11
CA MET A 152 10.59 2.99 -4.36
C MET A 152 9.65 2.27 -5.30
N VAL A 153 9.41 0.99 -5.04
CA VAL A 153 8.48 0.15 -5.83
C VAL A 153 7.21 -0.05 -5.03
N ARG A 154 6.06 0.09 -5.70
CA ARG A 154 4.74 -0.18 -5.11
C ARG A 154 3.95 -1.12 -6.00
N ALA A 155 3.11 -1.97 -5.41
CA ALA A 155 2.30 -2.95 -6.13
C ALA A 155 1.06 -2.35 -6.83
N ASP A 156 0.75 -1.08 -6.55
CA ASP A 156 -0.33 -0.30 -7.16
C ASP A 156 0.19 0.67 -8.24
N GLU A 157 1.47 0.57 -8.61
CA GLU A 157 2.10 1.41 -9.63
C GLU A 157 2.93 0.55 -10.61
N GLU A 158 2.99 0.99 -11.87
CA GLU A 158 3.75 0.28 -12.90
C GLU A 158 5.23 0.68 -12.91
N GLN A 159 5.52 1.94 -12.60
CA GLN A 159 6.85 2.52 -12.65
C GLN A 159 7.36 2.78 -11.25
N ALA A 160 8.61 2.39 -10.99
CA ALA A 160 9.30 2.76 -9.77
C ALA A 160 9.53 4.27 -9.72
N VAL A 161 9.47 4.82 -8.51
CA VAL A 161 9.72 6.24 -8.27
C VAL A 161 11.02 6.40 -7.51
N GLU A 162 11.88 7.30 -7.95
CA GLU A 162 13.10 7.64 -7.26
C GLU A 162 12.82 8.74 -6.22
N ALA A 163 13.11 8.44 -4.95
CA ALA A 163 12.87 9.35 -3.84
C ALA A 163 14.13 9.57 -3.00
N SER A 164 14.25 10.76 -2.42
CA SER A 164 15.19 11.06 -1.34
C SER A 164 14.49 11.85 -0.23
N TYR A 165 14.97 11.69 1.01
CA TYR A 165 14.31 12.21 2.20
C TYR A 165 15.31 12.91 3.13
N SER A 166 14.80 13.91 3.85
CA SER A 166 15.47 14.52 4.99
C SER A 166 14.65 14.24 6.24
N ILE A 167 15.27 13.60 7.22
CA ILE A 167 14.66 13.28 8.51
C ILE A 167 15.39 14.09 9.57
N LYS A 168 14.66 14.84 10.38
CA LYS A 168 15.21 15.71 11.44
C LYS A 168 14.62 15.33 12.78
N ARG A 169 15.44 15.34 13.82
CA ARG A 169 15.05 15.15 15.22
C ARG A 169 15.23 16.44 16.00
N GLN A 170 14.26 16.73 16.85
CA GLN A 170 14.34 17.76 17.88
C GLN A 170 13.92 17.16 19.23
N LEU A 171 14.78 17.30 20.24
CA LEU A 171 14.48 16.88 21.60
C LEU A 171 13.65 17.96 22.31
N LEU A 172 12.60 17.56 23.02
CA LEU A 172 11.73 18.43 23.80
C LEU A 172 11.35 17.74 25.12
N GLY A 173 12.12 18.02 26.17
CA GLY A 173 11.93 17.38 27.49
C GLY A 173 12.08 15.86 27.37
N ASP A 174 11.04 15.14 27.77
CA ASP A 174 10.98 13.67 27.72
C ASP A 174 10.43 13.12 26.38
N THR A 175 10.25 13.99 25.38
CA THR A 175 9.79 13.62 24.03
C THR A 175 10.82 13.99 22.96
N GLU A 176 10.80 13.28 21.83
CA GLU A 176 11.44 13.71 20.59
C GLU A 176 10.37 13.98 19.53
N THR A 177 10.63 15.00 18.71
CA THR A 177 9.86 15.30 17.51
C THR A 177 10.71 14.95 16.30
N ILE A 178 10.23 14.02 15.49
CA ILE A 178 10.86 13.56 14.26
C ILE A 178 10.04 14.12 13.09
N THR A 179 10.69 14.93 12.25
CA THR A 179 10.10 15.49 11.05
C THR A 179 10.74 14.85 9.82
N ILE A 180 9.93 14.20 9.01
CA ILE A 180 10.33 13.66 7.71
C ILE A 180 9.88 14.66 6.63
N LEU A 181 10.78 14.96 5.70
CA LEU A 181 10.53 15.73 4.49
C LEU A 181 11.01 14.92 3.28
N ILE A 182 10.35 15.11 2.14
CA ILE A 182 10.84 14.60 0.86
C ILE A 182 11.69 15.67 0.16
N THR A 183 12.91 15.33 -0.25
CA THR A 183 13.85 16.27 -0.89
C THR A 183 13.84 16.14 -2.41
N SER A 184 13.57 14.94 -2.94
CA SER A 184 13.33 14.72 -4.37
C SER A 184 12.34 13.60 -4.57
N LEU A 185 11.48 13.72 -5.59
CA LEU A 185 10.53 12.70 -5.99
C LEU A 185 10.38 12.74 -7.51
N THR A 186 10.87 11.71 -8.20
CA THR A 186 10.87 11.67 -9.67
C THR A 186 10.45 10.32 -10.20
N ARG A 187 9.59 10.33 -11.23
CA ARG A 187 9.16 9.13 -11.97
C ARG A 187 9.67 9.24 -13.40
N GLY A 188 10.73 8.49 -13.72
CA GLY A 188 11.45 8.66 -14.98
C GLY A 188 12.00 10.09 -15.11
N THR A 189 11.50 10.84 -16.09
CA THR A 189 11.87 12.25 -16.30
C THR A 189 10.92 13.25 -15.63
N GLU A 190 9.80 12.78 -15.08
CA GLU A 190 8.79 13.62 -14.45
C GLU A 190 9.19 13.95 -13.00
N ASN A 191 9.06 15.23 -12.62
CA ASN A 191 9.22 15.67 -11.24
C ASN A 191 7.86 15.72 -10.55
N LEU A 192 7.68 14.89 -9.52
CA LEU A 192 6.43 14.73 -8.78
C LEU A 192 6.36 15.60 -7.52
N ILE A 193 7.40 16.37 -7.20
CA ILE A 193 7.41 17.24 -6.01
C ILE A 193 6.28 18.29 -6.04
N SER A 194 5.82 18.69 -7.23
CA SER A 194 4.70 19.62 -7.40
C SER A 194 3.32 18.98 -7.22
N GLN A 195 3.24 17.65 -7.09
CA GLN A 195 1.98 16.91 -6.95
C GLN A 195 1.76 16.54 -5.47
N PRO A 196 0.88 17.25 -4.73
CA PRO A 196 0.76 17.07 -3.28
C PRO A 196 0.34 15.64 -2.87
N VAL A 197 -0.51 15.00 -3.69
CA VAL A 197 -0.99 13.64 -3.45
C VAL A 197 0.16 12.62 -3.56
N GLU A 198 1.06 12.76 -4.53
CA GLU A 198 2.23 11.89 -4.66
C GLU A 198 3.22 12.13 -3.52
N VAL A 199 3.49 13.40 -3.18
CA VAL A 199 4.32 13.77 -2.03
C VAL A 199 3.80 13.13 -0.75
N GLN A 200 2.51 13.28 -0.45
CA GLN A 200 1.85 12.68 0.72
C GLN A 200 2.01 11.15 0.72
N ARG A 201 1.74 10.50 -0.42
CA ARG A 201 1.78 9.04 -0.53
C ARG A 201 3.14 8.46 -0.22
N TYR A 202 4.21 9.04 -0.77
CA TYR A 202 5.56 8.52 -0.58
C TYR A 202 6.12 8.83 0.81
N ILE A 203 5.85 10.02 1.34
CA ILE A 203 6.36 10.40 2.66
C ILE A 203 5.63 9.68 3.80
N VAL A 204 4.31 9.57 3.72
CA VAL A 204 3.51 8.83 4.69
C VAL A 204 3.74 7.33 4.54
N GLY A 205 3.94 6.86 3.31
CA GLY A 205 4.37 5.48 3.03
C GLY A 205 5.63 5.13 3.79
N LEU A 206 6.70 5.91 3.62
CA LEU A 206 7.96 5.73 4.35
C LEU A 206 7.76 5.78 5.87
N PHE A 207 6.97 6.73 6.37
CA PHE A 207 6.69 6.82 7.80
C PHE A 207 6.00 5.55 8.33
N ASN A 208 4.93 5.09 7.71
CA ASN A 208 4.20 3.89 8.11
C ASN A 208 5.09 2.65 8.04
N ASP A 209 5.95 2.62 7.05
CA ASP A 209 6.97 1.60 6.85
C ASP A 209 7.98 1.53 8.01
N ILE A 210 8.45 2.69 8.50
CA ILE A 210 9.28 2.78 9.71
C ILE A 210 8.49 2.36 10.94
N MET A 211 7.23 2.81 11.08
CA MET A 211 6.39 2.47 12.22
C MET A 211 6.10 0.96 12.31
N ASN A 212 6.02 0.25 11.18
CA ASN A 212 5.87 -1.20 11.18
C ASN A 212 7.13 -1.91 11.73
N ASP A 213 8.32 -1.39 11.42
CA ASP A 213 9.59 -1.91 11.93
C ASP A 213 9.79 -1.63 13.43
N VAL A 214 9.38 -0.45 13.88
CA VAL A 214 9.55 0.01 15.28
C VAL A 214 8.39 -0.42 16.18
N ALA A 215 7.29 -0.92 15.62
CA ALA A 215 6.13 -1.37 16.38
C ALA A 215 6.53 -2.37 17.48
N PRO A 216 6.04 -2.19 18.72
CA PRO A 216 6.28 -3.14 19.79
C PRO A 216 5.62 -4.49 19.46
N ASP A 217 6.20 -5.58 19.96
CA ASP A 217 5.70 -6.93 19.68
C ASP A 217 4.24 -7.13 20.11
N SER A 218 3.77 -6.38 21.12
CA SER A 218 2.38 -6.39 21.56
C SER A 218 1.37 -5.98 20.48
N MET A 219 1.75 -5.13 19.52
CA MET A 219 0.91 -4.75 18.39
C MET A 219 1.01 -5.74 17.20
N ARG A 220 1.97 -6.66 17.22
CA ARG A 220 2.17 -7.67 16.16
C ARG A 220 1.33 -8.93 16.37
N ILE A 221 0.69 -9.07 17.53
CA ILE A 221 -0.12 -10.23 17.87
C ILE A 221 -1.58 -9.93 17.46
N VAL A 222 -2.10 -10.67 16.48
CA VAL A 222 -3.53 -10.69 16.20
C VAL A 222 -4.23 -11.18 17.48
N PRO A 223 -5.17 -10.43 18.08
CA PRO A 223 -5.93 -10.92 19.22
C PRO A 223 -6.49 -12.28 18.84
N ALA A 224 -6.22 -13.31 19.66
CA ALA A 224 -6.81 -14.62 19.45
C ALA A 224 -8.32 -14.39 19.33
N LYS A 225 -8.85 -14.68 18.13
CA LYS A 225 -10.29 -14.64 17.85
C LYS A 225 -10.94 -15.35 19.03
N ALA A 226 -11.82 -14.66 19.76
CA ALA A 226 -12.64 -15.32 20.76
C ALA A 226 -13.40 -16.41 20.00
N GLN A 227 -12.87 -17.64 20.05
CA GLN A 227 -13.55 -18.80 19.53
C GLN A 227 -14.75 -18.96 20.44
N ASP A 228 -15.91 -18.57 19.91
CA ASP A 228 -17.19 -18.97 20.47
C ASP A 228 -17.13 -20.47 20.75
N LYS A 229 -17.20 -20.81 22.03
CA LYS A 229 -17.41 -22.16 22.51
C LYS A 229 -18.83 -22.59 22.13
N ASN A 230 -19.09 -22.88 20.86
CA ASN A 230 -20.35 -23.48 20.41
C ASN A 230 -20.21 -24.49 19.26
N ASP A 231 -19.00 -24.73 18.73
CA ASP A 231 -18.81 -25.63 17.58
C ASP A 231 -18.16 -27.00 17.92
N GLU A 232 -18.02 -27.37 19.20
CA GLU A 232 -17.50 -28.69 19.60
C GLU A 232 -18.55 -29.81 19.65
N GLU A 233 -19.81 -29.55 19.27
CA GLU A 233 -20.87 -30.55 19.33
C GLU A 233 -21.43 -30.91 17.94
N LYS A 234 -20.57 -31.16 16.95
CA LYS A 234 -21.05 -31.71 15.65
C LYS A 234 -20.18 -32.77 14.97
N ASN A 235 -19.11 -33.24 15.58
CA ASN A 235 -18.31 -34.32 15.00
C ASN A 235 -17.88 -35.33 16.06
N LYS A 236 -18.79 -36.24 16.44
CA LYS A 236 -18.40 -37.52 17.04
C LYS A 236 -19.04 -38.66 16.25
N PRO A 237 -18.25 -39.60 15.71
CA PRO A 237 -18.78 -40.69 14.90
C PRO A 237 -19.52 -41.68 15.79
N GLU A 238 -20.72 -42.03 15.34
CA GLU A 238 -21.63 -42.98 15.94
C GLU A 238 -21.02 -44.39 15.92
N SER A 239 -20.36 -44.80 17.02
CA SER A 239 -19.91 -46.18 17.18
C SER A 239 -21.00 -47.01 17.87
N LYS A 240 -21.62 -47.88 17.09
CA LYS A 240 -22.40 -49.05 17.53
C LYS A 240 -21.86 -49.63 18.85
N LYS A 241 -22.72 -49.73 19.86
CA LYS A 241 -22.52 -50.64 20.98
C LYS A 241 -23.68 -51.62 21.08
N THR A 242 -23.28 -52.88 21.04
CA THR A 242 -24.01 -54.13 21.10
C THR A 242 -24.92 -54.21 22.32
N ALA A 243 -26.14 -54.69 22.11
CA ALA A 243 -27.07 -55.05 23.18
C ALA A 243 -26.70 -56.43 23.76
N THR A 244 -26.55 -56.51 25.08
CA THR A 244 -26.77 -57.75 25.86
C THR A 244 -27.32 -57.43 27.25
N ALA A 245 -28.62 -57.67 27.39
CA ALA A 245 -29.42 -58.23 28.49
C ALA A 245 -28.90 -58.36 29.96
N VAL A 246 -29.78 -57.86 30.85
CA VAL A 246 -30.44 -58.51 32.03
C VAL A 246 -29.68 -58.67 33.36
N SER A 247 -30.23 -58.05 34.43
CA SER A 247 -30.95 -58.70 35.56
C SER A 247 -31.34 -57.66 36.63
N ASP A 248 -32.65 -57.44 36.84
CA ASP A 248 -33.45 -57.74 38.05
C ASP A 248 -33.44 -56.61 39.11
N GLU A 249 -34.60 -55.97 39.34
CA GLU A 249 -35.46 -56.08 40.54
C GLU A 249 -34.69 -55.69 41.83
N ASP A 250 -35.09 -54.69 42.62
CA ASP A 250 -36.40 -54.61 43.28
C ASP A 250 -36.54 -53.30 44.10
N GLN A 251 -37.81 -52.95 44.41
CA GLN A 251 -38.33 -52.01 45.44
C GLN A 251 -38.23 -50.48 45.16
N LYS A 252 -39.30 -49.68 45.12
CA LYS A 252 -40.61 -49.72 45.80
C LYS A 252 -41.63 -48.81 45.08
#